data_AF-A0A7I4FSR7-F1
#
_entry.id   AF-A0A7I4FSR7-F1
#
_cell.length_a   1.000
_cell.length_b   1.000
_cell.length_c   1.000
_cell.angle_alpha   90.00
_cell.angle_beta   90.00
_cell.angle_gamma   90.00
#
_symmetry.space_group_name_H-M   'P 1'
#
loop_
_entity.id
_entity.type
_entity.pdbx_description
1 polymer ?
#
loop_
_entity_poly.entity_id
_entity_poly.type
_entity_poly.pdbx_seq_one_letter_code
_entity_poly.pdbx_strand_id
1 'polypeptide(L)'
;MGGIEKTTLAKITFDTMQHMYKVSCFVEGIQKKYSALSIICKVLNQLNFESKPKSLEEAQAMIKEVLMSKKFILILDDVKDKSQINDVVPMDVLWSNKGRMLIVTTQNWEVVKSYPTKIHKFDIGELDKDASLKLFTTYSCRDGDELPKELAEIGKEIVRSCNGLPLSLKVLGSFLGGQKRLRCCERISFDAMKVEEKNIFLDICCFFCNNVKWGGTMKETIIQIWTNKKSGVEEQDVSNVLDMLVHQSMIKIEKDRVVKVHDQLQDMGRKIVEEEKEYKDTRIWNANMVPMHGITTKLEDIILDYNMKDILRKFIMKGLHFCSLRFLTCNIDAKQSKDVFEILMLLVENANKLKFLLLRNNHYHHLYSSKVKLSSVMCNEEFWNVFEELTILSLIGFTFGKILPRTLFTTSTLMRLDLDGFIELNIVQIGFKNLKNLTNMRLLNNKTLNIISKEWTKLKSLKILDMSGCSNLTSLPNELAKLSSLIRLNLNGCSGLKNLPNEFANLSYLRKLDLRYCSSLTSLPNELTNLSSLESLDLSGCSR
;
A
#
# COMPACT_ATOMS: atom_id res chain seq x y z
N MET A 1 -29.25 -6.72 28.98
CA MET A 1 -28.55 -6.05 27.86
C MET A 1 -27.99 -7.05 26.85
N GLY A 2 -27.76 -6.63 25.60
CA GLY A 2 -27.04 -7.42 24.58
C GLY A 2 -25.53 -7.42 24.85
N GLY A 3 -24.80 -8.41 24.34
CA GLY A 3 -23.31 -8.43 24.41
C GLY A 3 -22.69 -8.84 25.75
N ILE A 4 -23.48 -9.14 26.78
CA ILE A 4 -23.02 -9.54 28.12
C ILE A 4 -22.82 -11.05 28.32
N GLU A 5 -22.74 -11.79 27.21
CA GLU A 5 -22.39 -13.23 27.19
C GLU A 5 -23.38 -14.19 27.89
N LYS A 6 -24.67 -13.84 27.94
CA LYS A 6 -25.74 -14.72 28.46
C LYS A 6 -25.76 -16.10 27.79
N THR A 7 -25.59 -16.13 26.47
CA THR A 7 -25.48 -17.38 25.69
C THR A 7 -24.27 -18.20 26.11
N THR A 8 -23.11 -17.57 26.33
CA THR A 8 -21.88 -18.24 26.80
C THR A 8 -22.10 -18.87 28.17
N LEU A 9 -22.69 -18.14 29.12
CA LEU A 9 -22.95 -18.69 30.46
C LEU A 9 -23.96 -19.83 30.42
N ALA A 10 -25.02 -19.70 29.62
CA ALA A 10 -26.02 -20.75 29.44
C ALA A 10 -25.41 -22.01 28.82
N LYS A 11 -24.49 -21.85 27.87
CA LYS A 11 -23.76 -22.96 27.24
C LYS A 11 -22.82 -23.66 28.22
N ILE A 12 -22.01 -22.91 28.99
CA ILE A 12 -21.15 -23.49 30.04
C ILE A 12 -21.99 -24.23 31.08
N THR A 13 -23.13 -23.65 31.48
CA THR A 13 -24.05 -24.30 32.42
C THR A 13 -24.61 -25.59 31.84
N PHE A 14 -25.03 -25.57 30.57
CA PHE A 14 -25.51 -26.76 29.86
C PHE A 14 -24.44 -27.85 29.82
N ASP A 15 -23.24 -27.52 29.36
CA ASP A 15 -22.14 -28.47 29.22
C ASP A 15 -21.78 -29.11 30.57
N THR A 16 -21.84 -28.32 31.65
CA THR A 16 -21.60 -28.77 33.03
C THR A 16 -22.73 -29.65 33.57
N MET A 17 -23.98 -29.45 33.16
CA MET A 17 -25.14 -30.09 33.82
C MET A 17 -25.84 -31.16 32.99
N GLN A 18 -25.66 -31.18 31.66
CA GLN A 18 -26.43 -32.04 30.75
C GLN A 18 -26.40 -33.53 31.12
N HIS A 19 -25.25 -34.03 31.58
CA HIS A 19 -25.05 -35.42 31.96
C HIS A 19 -25.87 -35.86 33.20
N MET A 20 -26.39 -34.91 33.98
CA MET A 20 -27.26 -35.19 35.13
C MET A 20 -28.72 -35.43 34.73
N TYR A 21 -29.09 -35.19 33.46
CA TYR A 21 -30.46 -35.29 32.95
C TYR A 21 -30.59 -36.40 31.91
N LYS A 22 -31.75 -37.08 31.87
CA LYS A 22 -32.02 -38.10 30.85
C LYS A 22 -32.32 -37.50 29.47
N VAL A 23 -32.73 -36.24 29.45
CA VAL A 23 -33.02 -35.46 28.26
C VAL A 23 -32.38 -34.10 28.45
N SER A 24 -31.50 -33.70 27.54
CA SER A 24 -30.82 -32.41 27.60
C SER A 24 -30.84 -31.80 26.21
N CYS A 25 -31.31 -30.57 26.09
CA CYS A 25 -31.37 -29.88 24.80
C CYS A 25 -31.02 -28.39 24.96
N PHE A 26 -30.21 -27.89 24.04
CA PHE A 26 -29.83 -26.48 23.94
C PHE A 26 -30.26 -25.93 22.59
N VAL A 27 -31.23 -25.01 22.59
CA VAL A 27 -31.72 -24.35 21.38
C VAL A 27 -31.08 -22.98 21.26
N GLU A 28 -30.05 -22.89 20.41
CA GLU A 28 -29.29 -21.67 20.18
C GLU A 28 -30.05 -20.65 19.31
N GLY A 29 -30.06 -19.38 19.73
CA GLY A 29 -30.46 -18.23 18.94
C GLY A 29 -31.88 -18.28 18.36
N ILE A 30 -32.90 -18.24 19.21
CA ILE A 30 -34.31 -18.25 18.78
C ILE A 30 -34.68 -16.89 18.15
N GLN A 31 -34.41 -16.75 16.86
CA GLN A 31 -34.81 -15.60 16.04
C GLN A 31 -36.34 -15.44 15.94
N LYS A 32 -36.80 -14.20 15.79
CA LYS A 32 -38.22 -13.80 15.68
C LYS A 32 -38.99 -14.48 14.53
N LYS A 33 -38.28 -15.06 13.55
CA LYS A 33 -38.82 -15.74 12.36
C LYS A 33 -39.06 -17.24 12.55
N TYR A 34 -38.59 -17.84 13.65
CA TYR A 34 -38.84 -19.26 13.91
C TYR A 34 -40.28 -19.45 14.38
N SER A 35 -41.05 -20.26 13.65
CA SER A 35 -42.33 -20.77 14.14
C SER A 35 -42.10 -21.76 15.28
N ALA A 36 -43.06 -21.89 16.21
CA ALA A 36 -43.00 -22.88 17.28
C ALA A 36 -42.70 -24.30 16.77
N LEU A 37 -43.27 -24.67 15.61
CA LEU A 37 -42.99 -25.93 14.91
C LEU A 37 -41.49 -26.10 14.61
N SER A 38 -40.83 -25.05 14.11
CA SER A 38 -39.40 -25.11 13.79
C SER A 38 -38.50 -25.27 15.03
N ILE A 39 -38.91 -24.70 16.17
CA ILE A 39 -38.20 -24.82 17.44
C ILE A 39 -38.36 -26.26 17.97
N ILE A 40 -39.59 -26.77 17.99
CA ILE A 40 -39.87 -28.16 18.42
C ILE A 40 -39.11 -29.15 17.55
N CYS A 41 -39.10 -28.98 16.22
CA CYS A 41 -38.33 -29.84 15.32
C CYS A 41 -36.82 -29.82 15.64
N LYS A 42 -36.24 -28.66 16.00
CA LYS A 42 -34.83 -28.60 16.45
C LYS A 42 -34.60 -29.40 17.73
N VAL A 43 -35.51 -29.30 18.70
CA VAL A 43 -35.44 -30.09 19.93
C VAL A 43 -35.54 -31.58 19.63
N LEU A 44 -36.55 -32.01 18.87
CA LEU A 44 -36.75 -33.42 18.51
C LEU A 44 -35.56 -34.00 17.73
N ASN A 45 -34.97 -33.22 16.82
CA ASN A 45 -33.77 -33.63 16.09
C ASN A 45 -32.57 -33.85 17.03
N GLN A 46 -32.34 -32.96 18.00
CA GLN A 46 -31.25 -33.15 18.99
C GLN A 46 -31.48 -34.38 19.89
N LEU A 47 -32.74 -34.82 20.01
CA LEU A 47 -33.12 -36.01 20.78
C LEU A 47 -33.21 -37.28 19.92
N ASN A 48 -32.78 -37.23 18.65
CA ASN A 48 -32.76 -38.34 17.69
C ASN A 48 -34.14 -39.00 17.44
N PHE A 49 -35.21 -38.20 17.33
CA PHE A 49 -36.52 -38.71 16.95
C PHE A 49 -36.62 -38.96 15.43
N GLU A 50 -37.08 -40.14 15.02
CA GLU A 50 -37.08 -40.57 13.60
C GLU A 50 -38.20 -39.95 12.76
N SER A 51 -39.35 -39.62 13.36
CA SER A 51 -40.50 -39.03 12.67
C SER A 51 -40.48 -37.50 12.74
N LYS A 52 -40.73 -36.85 11.59
CA LYS A 52 -40.89 -35.38 11.53
C LYS A 52 -42.37 -35.01 11.63
N PRO A 53 -42.77 -34.12 12.56
CA PRO A 53 -44.15 -33.68 12.67
C PRO A 53 -44.56 -32.85 11.43
N LYS A 54 -45.80 -33.03 10.98
CA LYS A 54 -46.38 -32.35 9.82
C LYS A 54 -47.18 -31.10 10.21
N SER A 55 -47.63 -31.00 11.46
CA SER A 55 -48.31 -29.83 12.02
C SER A 55 -47.75 -29.41 13.39
N LEU A 56 -48.12 -28.22 13.85
CA LEU A 56 -47.73 -27.72 15.18
C LEU A 56 -48.33 -28.58 16.30
N GLU A 57 -49.59 -29.00 16.16
CA GLU A 57 -50.31 -29.81 17.14
C GLU A 57 -49.66 -31.20 17.27
N GLU A 58 -49.27 -31.81 16.15
CA GLU A 58 -48.52 -33.07 16.14
C GLU A 58 -47.16 -32.90 16.82
N ALA A 59 -46.44 -31.83 16.51
CA ALA A 59 -45.15 -31.53 17.14
C ALA A 59 -45.27 -31.33 18.66
N GLN A 60 -46.31 -30.62 19.11
CA GLN A 60 -46.60 -30.37 20.52
C GLN A 60 -46.97 -31.66 21.27
N ALA A 61 -47.74 -32.57 20.65
CA ALA A 61 -48.05 -33.87 21.22
C ALA A 61 -46.78 -34.72 21.39
N MET A 62 -45.93 -34.77 20.35
CA MET A 62 -44.67 -35.53 20.36
C MET A 62 -43.71 -35.03 21.43
N ILE A 63 -43.45 -33.72 21.51
CA ILE A 63 -42.54 -33.17 22.52
C ILE A 63 -43.10 -33.37 23.94
N LYS A 64 -44.42 -33.29 24.12
CA LYS A 64 -45.07 -33.57 25.41
C LYS A 64 -44.84 -35.00 25.85
N GLU A 65 -45.04 -35.98 24.96
CA GLU A 65 -44.79 -37.40 25.24
C GLU A 65 -43.34 -37.65 25.67
N VAL A 66 -42.37 -37.08 24.93
CA VAL A 66 -40.93 -37.23 25.21
C VAL A 66 -40.54 -36.68 26.57
N LEU A 67 -41.09 -35.53 26.96
CA LEU A 67 -40.77 -34.85 28.22
C LEU A 67 -41.56 -35.39 29.42
N MET A 68 -42.74 -35.98 29.22
CA MET A 68 -43.66 -36.38 30.28
C MET A 68 -43.08 -37.44 31.25
N SER A 69 -42.25 -38.36 30.76
CA SER A 69 -41.73 -39.49 31.55
C SER A 69 -40.28 -39.34 32.01
N LYS A 70 -39.59 -38.25 31.61
CA LYS A 70 -38.14 -38.09 31.80
C LYS A 70 -37.79 -36.86 32.64
N LYS A 71 -36.64 -36.92 33.33
CA LYS A 71 -35.96 -35.74 33.89
C LYS A 71 -35.25 -35.02 32.75
N PHE A 72 -35.50 -33.71 32.61
CA PHE A 72 -34.94 -32.95 31.51
C PHE A 72 -34.37 -31.59 31.92
N ILE A 73 -33.37 -31.15 31.15
CA ILE A 73 -32.92 -29.75 31.11
C ILE A 73 -33.11 -29.23 29.68
N LEU A 74 -33.87 -28.15 29.55
CA LEU A 74 -34.09 -27.47 28.28
C LEU A 74 -33.57 -26.04 28.40
N ILE A 75 -32.72 -25.62 27.47
CA ILE A 75 -32.26 -24.24 27.39
C ILE A 75 -32.76 -23.59 26.11
N LEU A 76 -33.46 -22.48 26.25
CA LEU A 76 -33.94 -21.65 25.15
C LEU A 76 -33.16 -20.32 25.15
N ASP A 77 -32.33 -20.12 24.12
CA ASP A 77 -31.46 -18.95 24.02
C ASP A 77 -32.06 -17.81 23.18
N ASP A 78 -31.89 -16.56 23.63
CA ASP A 78 -32.37 -15.32 23.01
C ASP A 78 -33.90 -15.23 22.81
N VAL A 79 -34.66 -15.62 23.84
CA VAL A 79 -36.13 -15.54 23.81
C VAL A 79 -36.60 -14.08 23.83
N LYS A 80 -37.49 -13.72 22.89
CA LYS A 80 -38.01 -12.34 22.70
C LYS A 80 -39.51 -12.23 22.94
N ASP A 81 -40.25 -13.33 22.80
CA ASP A 81 -41.70 -13.38 22.93
C ASP A 81 -42.15 -14.59 23.75
N LYS A 82 -43.27 -14.46 24.46
CA LYS A 82 -43.79 -15.49 25.36
C LYS A 82 -44.28 -16.74 24.62
N SER A 83 -44.78 -16.57 23.40
CA SER A 83 -45.19 -17.68 22.50
C SER A 83 -44.04 -18.67 22.25
N GLN A 84 -42.80 -18.17 22.15
CA GLN A 84 -41.62 -19.01 21.92
C GLN A 84 -41.33 -19.99 23.07
N ILE A 85 -41.90 -19.75 24.25
CA ILE A 85 -41.87 -20.67 25.39
C ILE A 85 -43.16 -21.50 25.40
N ASN A 86 -44.33 -20.86 25.44
CA ASN A 86 -45.62 -21.52 25.63
C ASN A 86 -45.97 -22.53 24.53
N ASP A 87 -45.61 -22.23 23.28
CA ASP A 87 -45.98 -23.07 22.15
C ASP A 87 -45.01 -24.25 21.98
N VAL A 88 -43.87 -24.24 22.69
CA VAL A 88 -42.77 -25.21 22.56
C VAL A 88 -42.65 -26.08 23.81
N VAL A 89 -42.78 -25.48 24.99
CA VAL A 89 -42.58 -26.13 26.28
C VAL A 89 -43.95 -26.50 26.87
N PRO A 90 -44.24 -27.79 27.09
CA PRO A 90 -45.46 -28.21 27.77
C PRO A 90 -45.39 -27.80 29.26
N MET A 91 -45.95 -26.64 29.58
CA MET A 91 -45.81 -26.00 30.89
C MET A 91 -46.42 -26.83 32.03
N ASP A 92 -47.52 -27.53 31.75
CA ASP A 92 -48.14 -28.48 32.68
C ASP A 92 -47.16 -29.60 33.06
N VAL A 93 -46.39 -30.13 32.10
CA VAL A 93 -45.35 -31.13 32.33
C VAL A 93 -44.16 -30.52 33.09
N LEU A 94 -43.73 -29.31 32.74
CA LEU A 94 -42.62 -28.65 33.44
C LEU A 94 -42.90 -28.53 34.95
N TRP A 95 -44.14 -28.25 35.32
CA TRP A 95 -44.54 -28.03 36.72
C TRP A 95 -44.96 -29.29 37.48
N SER A 96 -45.19 -30.43 36.82
CA SER A 96 -45.81 -31.59 37.46
C SER A 96 -44.92 -32.39 38.42
N ASN A 97 -43.58 -32.33 38.29
CA ASN A 97 -42.64 -33.18 39.04
C ASN A 97 -41.27 -32.52 39.31
N LYS A 98 -40.56 -32.97 40.34
CA LYS A 98 -39.19 -32.52 40.68
C LYS A 98 -38.15 -33.08 39.70
N GLY A 99 -37.13 -32.29 39.37
CA GLY A 99 -36.00 -32.71 38.51
C GLY A 99 -36.15 -32.36 37.02
N ARG A 100 -36.95 -31.34 36.71
CA ARG A 100 -37.11 -30.74 35.37
C ARG A 100 -36.70 -29.28 35.44
N MET A 101 -35.92 -28.82 34.46
CA MET A 101 -35.37 -27.47 34.46
C MET A 101 -35.51 -26.83 33.09
N LEU A 102 -36.01 -25.60 33.07
CA LEU A 102 -36.02 -24.72 31.90
C LEU A 102 -35.12 -23.52 32.21
N ILE A 103 -34.10 -23.31 31.39
CA ILE A 103 -33.27 -22.11 31.42
C ILE A 103 -33.62 -21.27 30.20
N VAL A 104 -33.93 -19.99 30.43
CA VAL A 104 -34.23 -19.05 29.36
C VAL A 104 -33.23 -17.91 29.43
N THR A 105 -32.53 -17.64 28.32
CA THR A 105 -31.80 -16.38 28.19
C THR A 105 -32.68 -15.38 27.47
N THR A 106 -32.79 -14.16 28.01
CA THR A 106 -33.57 -13.10 27.38
C THR A 106 -32.97 -11.73 27.70
N GLN A 107 -33.30 -10.75 26.87
CA GLN A 107 -33.03 -9.33 27.13
C GLN A 107 -34.26 -8.60 27.69
N ASN A 108 -35.43 -9.25 27.67
CA ASN A 108 -36.70 -8.66 28.08
C ASN A 108 -37.36 -9.49 29.20
N TRP A 109 -37.27 -9.00 30.43
CA TRP A 109 -37.82 -9.66 31.60
C TRP A 109 -39.35 -9.83 31.56
N GLU A 110 -40.07 -8.94 30.88
CA GLU A 110 -41.54 -8.98 30.80
C GLU A 110 -42.07 -10.25 30.12
N VAL A 111 -41.24 -10.89 29.28
CA VAL A 111 -41.58 -12.17 28.62
C VAL A 111 -41.78 -13.32 29.61
N VAL A 112 -41.08 -13.28 30.75
CA VAL A 112 -41.03 -14.40 31.72
C VAL A 112 -41.69 -14.04 33.06
N LYS A 113 -41.88 -12.74 33.36
CA LYS A 113 -42.43 -12.27 34.65
C LYS A 113 -43.84 -12.77 34.96
N SER A 114 -44.64 -13.08 33.94
CA SER A 114 -46.06 -13.46 34.08
C SER A 114 -46.31 -14.95 34.36
N TYR A 115 -45.25 -15.77 34.57
CA TYR A 115 -45.43 -17.18 34.95
C TYR A 115 -45.64 -17.34 36.47
N PRO A 116 -46.60 -18.16 36.92
CA PRO A 116 -47.11 -18.17 38.31
C PRO A 116 -46.24 -18.89 39.38
N THR A 117 -45.05 -19.41 39.05
CA THR A 117 -44.20 -20.25 39.95
C THR A 117 -42.82 -19.64 40.28
N LYS A 118 -42.08 -20.22 41.23
CA LYS A 118 -40.71 -19.84 41.67
C LYS A 118 -39.72 -19.70 40.49
N ILE A 119 -39.66 -18.53 39.85
CA ILE A 119 -38.64 -18.18 38.86
C ILE A 119 -37.37 -17.73 39.59
N HIS A 120 -36.25 -18.37 39.31
CA HIS A 120 -34.94 -17.89 39.74
C HIS A 120 -34.39 -16.93 38.69
N LYS A 121 -34.49 -15.62 38.96
CA LYS A 121 -33.91 -14.59 38.09
C LYS A 121 -32.42 -14.47 38.37
N PHE A 122 -31.61 -14.57 37.33
CA PHE A 122 -30.17 -14.33 37.41
C PHE A 122 -29.80 -13.15 36.49
N ASP A 123 -29.57 -11.99 37.10
CA ASP A 123 -29.12 -10.80 36.37
C ASP A 123 -27.61 -10.87 36.17
N ILE A 124 -27.18 -10.97 34.92
CA ILE A 124 -25.76 -10.95 34.56
C ILE A 124 -25.31 -9.50 34.47
N GLY A 125 -24.39 -9.14 35.36
CA GLY A 125 -23.75 -7.83 35.40
C GLY A 125 -22.58 -7.70 34.43
N GLU A 126 -22.08 -6.47 34.30
CA GLU A 126 -20.84 -6.15 33.57
C GLU A 126 -19.62 -6.74 34.29
N LEU A 127 -18.53 -6.95 33.56
CA LEU A 127 -17.27 -7.38 34.16
C LEU A 127 -16.70 -6.26 35.03
N ASP A 128 -16.09 -6.64 36.16
CA ASP A 128 -15.29 -5.71 36.94
C ASP A 128 -14.03 -5.28 36.16
N LYS A 129 -13.31 -4.28 36.71
CA LYS A 129 -12.16 -3.68 36.04
C LYS A 129 -11.03 -4.68 35.79
N ASP A 130 -10.78 -5.59 36.73
CA ASP A 130 -9.67 -6.53 36.66
C ASP A 130 -9.98 -7.65 35.67
N ALA A 131 -11.20 -8.19 35.71
CA ALA A 131 -11.70 -9.15 34.74
C ALA A 131 -11.76 -8.56 33.33
N SER A 132 -12.17 -7.29 33.20
CA SER A 132 -12.22 -6.58 31.91
C SER A 132 -10.84 -6.39 31.31
N LEU A 133 -9.86 -5.97 32.13
CA LEU A 133 -8.48 -5.81 31.70
C LEU A 133 -7.87 -7.15 31.29
N LYS A 134 -8.07 -8.19 32.11
CA LYS A 134 -7.58 -9.54 31.81
C LYS A 134 -8.15 -10.07 30.49
N LEU A 135 -9.46 -9.90 30.27
CA LEU A 135 -10.12 -10.33 29.04
C LEU A 135 -9.57 -9.57 27.83
N PHE A 136 -9.45 -8.25 27.91
CA PHE A 136 -8.87 -7.43 26.83
C PHE A 136 -7.41 -7.83 26.53
N THR A 137 -6.58 -8.00 27.56
CA THR A 137 -5.18 -8.41 27.41
C THR A 137 -5.07 -9.76 26.72
N THR A 138 -5.88 -10.74 27.10
CA THR A 138 -5.92 -12.08 26.50
C THR A 138 -6.16 -12.02 24.99
N TYR A 139 -7.07 -11.15 24.53
CA TYR A 139 -7.37 -11.00 23.11
C TYR A 139 -6.38 -10.08 22.37
N SER A 140 -5.63 -9.24 23.09
CA SER A 140 -4.66 -8.31 22.52
C SER A 140 -3.21 -8.82 22.50
N CYS A 141 -2.86 -9.80 23.33
CA CYS A 141 -1.53 -10.38 23.49
C CYS A 141 -1.51 -11.89 23.17
N ARG A 142 -0.37 -12.60 23.24
CA ARG A 142 -0.38 -14.08 23.27
C ARG A 142 -0.77 -14.55 24.68
N ASP A 143 -1.35 -15.73 24.79
CA ASP A 143 -1.78 -16.32 26.07
C ASP A 143 -0.66 -16.25 27.13
N GLY A 144 -0.85 -15.39 28.14
CA GLY A 144 0.06 -15.23 29.27
C GLY A 144 0.90 -13.93 29.32
N ASP A 145 0.92 -13.13 28.25
CA ASP A 145 1.72 -11.90 28.20
C ASP A 145 0.96 -10.67 28.74
N GLU A 146 1.68 -9.77 29.44
CA GLU A 146 1.16 -8.46 29.86
C GLU A 146 1.15 -7.43 28.71
N LEU A 147 0.37 -6.35 28.87
CA LEU A 147 0.44 -5.21 27.95
C LEU A 147 1.81 -4.52 28.08
N PRO A 148 2.49 -4.18 26.97
CA PRO A 148 3.72 -3.38 27.01
C PRO A 148 3.52 -2.07 27.78
N LYS A 149 4.54 -1.64 28.55
CA LYS A 149 4.46 -0.49 29.46
C LYS A 149 3.93 0.79 28.80
N GLU A 150 4.32 1.03 27.55
CA GLU A 150 3.92 2.20 26.75
C GLU A 150 2.42 2.23 26.42
N LEU A 151 1.75 1.07 26.43
CA LEU A 151 0.36 0.91 26.03
C LEU A 151 -0.54 0.51 27.20
N ALA A 152 0.02 0.37 28.41
CA ALA A 152 -0.73 0.03 29.60
C ALA A 152 -1.80 1.09 29.92
N GLU A 153 -1.47 2.37 29.80
CA GLU A 153 -2.42 3.46 30.06
C GLU A 153 -3.51 3.58 28.98
N ILE A 154 -3.14 3.45 27.70
CA ILE A 154 -4.11 3.43 26.58
C ILE A 154 -5.02 2.19 26.69
N GLY A 155 -4.46 1.03 27.03
CA GLY A 155 -5.22 -0.20 27.27
C GLY A 155 -6.23 -0.04 28.40
N LYS A 156 -5.84 0.58 29.51
CA LYS A 156 -6.75 0.92 30.62
C LYS A 156 -7.85 1.89 30.17
N GLU A 157 -7.54 2.87 29.33
CA GLU A 157 -8.53 3.81 28.81
C GLU A 157 -9.56 3.13 27.90
N ILE A 158 -9.11 2.27 26.98
CA ILE A 158 -9.99 1.46 26.13
C ILE A 158 -10.90 0.56 26.97
N VAL A 159 -10.33 -0.11 27.98
CA VAL A 159 -11.09 -0.96 28.92
C VAL A 159 -12.14 -0.13 29.66
N ARG A 160 -11.80 1.09 30.11
CA ARG A 160 -12.76 2.02 30.73
C ARG A 160 -13.89 2.38 29.75
N SER A 161 -13.58 2.67 28.48
CA SER A 161 -14.58 3.00 27.47
C SER A 161 -15.51 1.83 27.11
N CYS A 162 -15.07 0.58 27.35
CA CYS A 162 -15.89 -0.60 27.10
C CYS A 162 -16.94 -0.87 28.19
N ASN A 163 -16.90 -0.16 29.33
CA ASN A 163 -17.83 -0.30 30.45
C ASN A 163 -18.11 -1.78 30.82
N GLY A 164 -17.06 -2.60 30.91
CA GLY A 164 -17.17 -4.00 31.33
C GLY A 164 -17.97 -4.91 30.39
N LEU A 165 -18.30 -4.49 29.16
CA LEU A 165 -18.97 -5.31 28.15
C LEU A 165 -17.98 -6.29 27.50
N PRO A 166 -18.12 -7.62 27.72
CA PRO A 166 -17.16 -8.61 27.24
C PRO A 166 -16.97 -8.59 25.71
N LEU A 167 -18.07 -8.43 24.95
CA LEU A 167 -18.01 -8.43 23.49
C LEU A 167 -17.17 -7.27 22.94
N SER A 168 -17.34 -6.06 23.48
CA SER A 168 -16.57 -4.88 23.08
C SER A 168 -15.08 -5.06 23.36
N LEU A 169 -14.75 -5.63 24.53
CA LEU A 169 -13.38 -5.94 24.94
C LEU A 169 -12.72 -6.97 24.00
N LYS A 170 -13.43 -8.04 23.63
CA LYS A 170 -12.94 -9.07 22.71
C LYS A 170 -12.67 -8.52 21.30
N VAL A 171 -13.61 -7.73 20.77
CA VAL A 171 -13.48 -7.14 19.43
C VAL A 171 -12.28 -6.19 19.36
N LEU A 172 -12.16 -5.28 20.32
CA LEU A 172 -11.07 -4.30 20.34
C LEU A 172 -9.72 -4.94 20.67
N GLY A 173 -9.69 -5.91 21.59
CA GLY A 173 -8.48 -6.68 21.90
C GLY A 173 -7.96 -7.41 20.67
N SER A 174 -8.82 -8.16 19.98
CA SER A 174 -8.44 -8.93 18.78
C SER A 174 -7.95 -8.04 17.63
N PHE A 175 -8.58 -6.87 17.45
CA PHE A 175 -8.16 -5.89 16.44
C PHE A 175 -6.74 -5.39 16.71
N LEU A 176 -6.41 -5.09 17.97
CA LEU A 176 -5.09 -4.61 18.37
C LEU A 176 -4.01 -5.69 18.34
N GLY A 177 -4.36 -6.94 18.67
CA GLY A 177 -3.43 -8.07 18.64
C GLY A 177 -2.90 -8.40 17.24
N GLY A 178 -3.75 -8.20 16.21
CA GLY A 178 -3.36 -8.39 14.81
C GLY A 178 -2.35 -7.37 14.28
N GLN A 179 -2.42 -6.12 14.74
CA GLN A 179 -1.54 -5.04 14.25
C GLN A 179 -0.16 -4.98 14.92
N LYS A 180 -0.02 -5.48 16.17
CA LYS A 180 1.24 -5.36 16.95
C LYS A 180 2.27 -6.44 16.68
N ARG A 181 1.85 -7.70 16.46
CA ARG A 181 2.79 -8.84 16.28
C ARG A 181 3.68 -8.68 15.04
N LEU A 182 3.14 -8.07 13.98
CA LEU A 182 3.86 -7.74 12.75
C LEU A 182 4.91 -6.64 13.04
N ARG A 183 4.48 -5.50 13.60
CA ARG A 183 5.36 -4.34 13.87
C ARG A 183 6.57 -4.65 14.74
N CYS A 184 6.45 -5.50 15.77
CA CYS A 184 7.58 -5.81 16.65
C CYS A 184 8.67 -6.62 15.95
N CYS A 185 8.31 -7.61 15.14
CA CYS A 185 9.29 -8.44 14.42
C CYS A 185 9.99 -7.63 13.34
N GLU A 186 9.23 -6.80 12.61
CA GLU A 186 9.74 -5.91 11.56
C GLU A 186 10.69 -4.86 12.13
N ARG A 187 10.39 -4.36 13.34
CA ARG A 187 11.25 -3.43 14.05
C ARG A 187 12.58 -4.06 14.47
N ILE A 188 12.56 -5.27 15.02
CA ILE A 188 13.76 -6.01 15.40
C ILE A 188 14.66 -6.22 14.17
N SER A 189 14.07 -6.59 13.02
CA SER A 189 14.80 -6.74 11.77
C SER A 189 15.44 -5.42 11.32
N PHE A 190 14.74 -4.29 11.43
CA PHE A 190 15.30 -2.97 11.13
C PHE A 190 16.46 -2.61 12.07
N ASP A 191 16.29 -2.80 13.38
CA ASP A 191 17.31 -2.41 14.36
C ASP A 191 18.64 -3.16 14.18
N ALA A 192 18.57 -4.41 13.71
CA ALA A 192 19.73 -5.26 13.41
C ALA A 192 20.49 -4.89 12.12
N MET A 193 19.94 -4.03 11.26
CA MET A 193 20.58 -3.60 10.01
C MET A 193 21.78 -2.68 10.27
N LYS A 194 22.72 -2.67 9.33
CA LYS A 194 23.81 -1.69 9.28
C LYS A 194 23.28 -0.32 8.86
N VAL A 195 24.09 0.73 9.08
CA VAL A 195 23.69 2.13 8.83
C VAL A 195 23.31 2.35 7.36
N GLU A 196 24.06 1.79 6.42
CA GLU A 196 23.79 1.92 4.99
C GLU A 196 22.50 1.21 4.58
N GLU A 197 22.27 0.01 5.12
CA GLU A 197 21.06 -0.79 4.90
C GLU A 197 19.81 -0.06 5.44
N LYS A 198 19.91 0.50 6.65
CA LYS A 198 18.85 1.34 7.25
C LYS A 198 18.52 2.50 6.34
N ASN A 199 19.52 3.24 5.87
CA ASN A 199 19.27 4.40 5.02
C ASN A 199 18.64 4.04 3.67
N ILE A 200 19.07 2.94 3.03
CA ILE A 200 18.42 2.45 1.79
C ILE A 200 16.96 2.10 2.07
N PHE A 201 16.68 1.38 3.16
CA PHE A 201 15.31 1.01 3.53
C PHE A 201 14.43 2.25 3.82
N LEU A 202 14.94 3.24 4.55
CA LEU A 202 14.23 4.48 4.85
C LEU A 202 13.97 5.30 3.58
N ASP A 203 14.93 5.39 2.66
CA ASP A 203 14.73 6.03 1.35
C ASP A 203 13.62 5.32 0.56
N ILE A 204 13.56 3.99 0.61
CA ILE A 204 12.50 3.20 -0.04
C ILE A 204 11.12 3.53 0.55
N CYS A 205 11.00 3.58 1.88
CA CYS A 205 9.74 3.88 2.56
C CYS A 205 9.24 5.31 2.29
N CYS A 206 10.16 6.26 2.21
CA CYS A 206 9.85 7.68 2.06
C CYS A 206 9.65 8.10 0.60
N PHE A 207 10.51 7.68 -0.32
CA PHE A 207 10.58 8.26 -1.68
C PHE A 207 10.35 7.28 -2.83
N PHE A 208 10.69 5.99 -2.67
CA PHE A 208 10.64 5.04 -3.78
C PHE A 208 9.39 4.16 -3.83
N CYS A 209 8.48 4.36 -2.89
CA CYS A 209 7.18 3.71 -2.75
C CYS A 209 6.14 4.14 -3.81
N ASN A 210 5.16 3.27 -4.05
CA ASN A 210 4.18 3.40 -5.16
C ASN A 210 3.28 4.65 -5.08
N ASN A 211 3.02 5.16 -3.88
CA ASN A 211 2.21 6.35 -3.65
C ASN A 211 2.92 7.66 -4.04
N VAL A 212 4.25 7.65 -4.16
CA VAL A 212 5.06 8.81 -4.56
C VAL A 212 5.33 8.80 -6.07
N LYS A 213 5.65 7.63 -6.64
CA LYS A 213 5.90 7.45 -8.07
C LYS A 213 4.91 6.45 -8.64
N TRP A 214 4.01 6.92 -9.51
CA TRP A 214 3.08 6.06 -10.26
C TRP A 214 3.87 4.95 -10.97
N GLY A 215 3.57 3.69 -10.64
CA GLY A 215 4.28 2.51 -11.16
C GLY A 215 5.46 2.02 -10.32
N GLY A 216 5.78 2.68 -9.19
CA GLY A 216 6.89 2.32 -8.30
C GLY A 216 8.27 2.66 -8.85
N THR A 217 9.32 2.27 -8.12
CA THR A 217 10.71 2.52 -8.50
C THR A 217 11.42 1.22 -8.87
N MET A 218 12.10 1.18 -10.02
CA MET A 218 12.85 0.00 -10.46
C MET A 218 14.07 -0.25 -9.54
N LYS A 219 14.40 -1.51 -9.30
CA LYS A 219 15.60 -1.95 -8.55
C LYS A 219 16.85 -1.21 -9.03
N GLU A 220 17.04 -1.15 -10.34
CA GLU A 220 18.18 -0.51 -10.98
C GLU A 220 18.27 0.98 -10.66
N THR A 221 17.14 1.67 -10.51
CA THR A 221 17.12 3.10 -10.16
C THR A 221 17.67 3.32 -8.75
N ILE A 222 17.32 2.45 -7.79
CA ILE A 222 17.85 2.54 -6.42
C ILE A 222 19.35 2.22 -6.40
N ILE A 223 19.77 1.18 -7.14
CA ILE A 223 21.19 0.85 -7.31
C ILE A 223 21.98 2.05 -7.82
N GLN A 224 21.49 2.71 -8.87
CA GLN A 224 22.16 3.88 -9.48
C GLN A 224 22.31 5.05 -8.51
N ILE A 225 21.27 5.34 -7.73
CA ILE A 225 21.27 6.43 -6.74
C ILE A 225 22.28 6.17 -5.61
N TRP A 226 22.32 4.93 -5.13
CA TRP A 226 23.13 4.55 -3.96
C TRP A 226 24.56 4.15 -4.33
N THR A 227 24.82 3.88 -5.62
CA THR A 227 26.18 3.69 -6.13
C THR A 227 26.95 5.00 -6.00
N ASN A 228 28.17 4.92 -5.45
CA ASN A 228 29.04 6.06 -5.33
C ASN A 228 30.50 5.63 -5.49
N LYS A 229 31.02 5.82 -6.71
CA LYS A 229 32.40 5.48 -7.06
C LYS A 229 33.42 6.29 -6.26
N LYS A 230 33.09 7.53 -5.83
CA LYS A 230 34.01 8.36 -5.02
C LYS A 230 34.16 7.82 -3.60
N SER A 231 33.10 7.23 -3.03
CA SER A 231 33.12 6.63 -1.69
C SER A 231 33.35 5.11 -1.70
N GLY A 232 33.61 4.50 -2.86
CA GLY A 232 33.87 3.07 -3.01
C GLY A 232 32.64 2.15 -2.95
N VAL A 233 31.42 2.70 -3.04
CA VAL A 233 30.19 1.89 -3.03
C VAL A 233 29.89 1.46 -4.46
N GLU A 234 30.01 0.15 -4.74
CA GLU A 234 29.76 -0.42 -6.06
C GLU A 234 28.29 -0.81 -6.27
N GLU A 235 27.88 -0.94 -7.54
CA GLU A 235 26.50 -1.37 -7.89
C GLU A 235 26.15 -2.73 -7.26
N GLN A 236 27.14 -3.62 -7.13
CA GLN A 236 26.97 -4.95 -6.55
C GLN A 236 26.67 -4.88 -5.04
N ASP A 237 27.31 -3.96 -4.32
CA ASP A 237 27.07 -3.79 -2.88
C ASP A 237 25.63 -3.38 -2.62
N VAL A 238 25.12 -2.41 -3.39
CA VAL A 238 23.72 -1.97 -3.28
C VAL A 238 22.76 -3.08 -3.69
N SER A 239 23.09 -3.85 -4.74
CA SER A 239 22.28 -5.01 -5.12
C SER A 239 22.20 -6.04 -3.99
N ASN A 240 23.32 -6.34 -3.33
CA ASN A 240 23.37 -7.27 -2.20
C ASN A 240 22.50 -6.79 -1.03
N VAL A 241 22.51 -5.49 -0.73
CA VAL A 241 21.62 -4.89 0.28
C VAL A 241 20.15 -5.07 -0.10
N LEU A 242 19.78 -4.79 -1.35
CA LEU A 242 18.40 -4.98 -1.80
C LEU A 242 17.96 -6.45 -1.74
N ASP A 243 18.84 -7.39 -2.10
CA ASP A 243 18.57 -8.82 -2.03
C ASP A 243 18.45 -9.30 -0.58
N MET A 244 19.24 -8.76 0.35
CA MET A 244 19.09 -8.98 1.79
C MET A 244 17.74 -8.47 2.31
N LEU A 245 17.34 -7.24 1.94
CA LEU A 245 16.04 -6.68 2.33
C LEU A 245 14.87 -7.52 1.80
N VAL A 246 15.00 -8.11 0.60
CA VAL A 246 14.03 -9.07 0.08
C VAL A 246 14.02 -10.36 0.91
N HIS A 247 15.18 -10.91 1.24
CA HIS A 247 15.29 -12.12 2.06
C HIS A 247 14.68 -11.93 3.46
N GLN A 248 14.87 -10.75 4.06
CA GLN A 248 14.25 -10.37 5.33
C GLN A 248 12.77 -9.98 5.21
N SER A 249 12.18 -10.08 4.01
CA SER A 249 10.79 -9.68 3.73
C SER A 249 10.48 -8.21 4.03
N MET A 250 11.50 -7.34 4.07
CA MET A 250 11.37 -5.90 4.30
C MET A 250 10.90 -5.17 3.04
N ILE A 251 11.23 -5.72 1.86
CA ILE A 251 10.76 -5.24 0.56
C ILE A 251 10.43 -6.44 -0.33
N LYS A 252 9.73 -6.19 -1.44
CA LYS A 252 9.47 -7.16 -2.51
C LYS A 252 9.89 -6.56 -3.84
N ILE A 253 10.50 -7.36 -4.70
CA ILE A 253 10.82 -6.98 -6.08
C ILE A 253 9.90 -7.76 -7.01
N GLU A 254 9.07 -7.05 -7.77
CA GLU A 254 8.13 -7.66 -8.71
C GLU A 254 8.83 -8.17 -9.98
N LYS A 255 8.09 -8.94 -10.82
CA LYS A 255 8.63 -9.52 -12.06
C LYS A 255 9.16 -8.48 -13.04
N ASP A 256 8.63 -7.27 -12.99
CA ASP A 256 9.04 -6.11 -13.78
C ASP A 256 10.21 -5.33 -13.14
N ARG A 257 10.79 -5.88 -12.06
CA ARG A 257 11.87 -5.31 -11.25
C ARG A 257 11.50 -4.07 -10.44
N VAL A 258 10.20 -3.79 -10.28
CA VAL A 258 9.74 -2.70 -9.41
C VAL A 258 9.84 -3.12 -7.95
N VAL A 259 10.45 -2.24 -7.14
CA VAL A 259 10.53 -2.40 -5.69
C VAL A 259 9.20 -1.96 -5.05
N LYS A 260 8.67 -2.81 -4.18
CA LYS A 260 7.46 -2.64 -3.41
C LYS A 260 7.80 -2.78 -1.92
N VAL A 261 7.14 -1.98 -1.10
CA VAL A 261 7.17 -2.09 0.37
C VAL A 261 5.75 -2.27 0.85
N HIS A 262 5.55 -3.09 1.87
CA HIS A 262 4.23 -3.26 2.49
C HIS A 262 3.83 -2.00 3.25
N ASP A 263 2.56 -1.61 3.23
CA ASP A 263 2.08 -0.35 3.82
C ASP A 263 2.46 -0.22 5.31
N GLN A 264 2.44 -1.31 6.07
CA GLN A 264 2.85 -1.28 7.48
C GLN A 264 4.36 -1.03 7.68
N LEU A 265 5.20 -1.61 6.81
CA LEU A 265 6.65 -1.38 6.84
C LEU A 265 6.98 0.04 6.40
N GLN A 266 6.23 0.56 5.43
CA GLN A 266 6.31 1.93 4.99
C GLN A 266 5.97 2.90 6.13
N ASP A 267 4.85 2.68 6.82
CA ASP A 267 4.44 3.49 7.96
C ASP A 267 5.46 3.42 9.09
N MET A 268 6.02 2.24 9.35
CA MET A 268 7.11 2.07 10.31
C MET A 268 8.33 2.91 9.93
N GLY A 269 8.84 2.78 8.70
CA GLY A 269 10.01 3.53 8.24
C GLY A 269 9.80 5.05 8.29
N ARG A 270 8.60 5.52 7.95
CA ARG A 270 8.22 6.94 8.03
C ARG A 270 8.19 7.44 9.47
N LYS A 271 7.61 6.67 10.39
CA LYS A 271 7.55 7.01 11.81
C LYS A 271 8.95 7.09 12.44
N ILE A 272 9.87 6.21 12.02
CA ILE A 272 11.28 6.26 12.42
C ILE A 272 11.91 7.61 12.05
N VAL A 273 11.70 8.05 10.82
CA VAL A 273 12.17 9.35 10.33
C VAL A 273 11.53 10.52 11.07
N GLU A 274 10.31 10.41 11.57
CA GLU A 274 9.65 11.50 12.32
C GLU A 274 10.09 11.59 13.78
N GLU A 275 10.35 10.45 14.42
CA GLU A 275 10.47 10.37 15.87
C GLU A 275 11.91 10.16 16.36
N GLU A 276 12.76 9.46 15.60
CA GLU A 276 14.08 9.08 16.08
C GLU A 276 15.14 10.13 15.79
N LYS A 277 15.84 10.56 16.85
CA LYS A 277 16.84 11.64 16.82
C LYS A 277 17.90 11.49 15.72
N GLU A 278 18.25 10.27 15.34
CA GLU A 278 19.24 9.98 14.28
C GLU A 278 18.72 10.37 12.89
N TYR A 279 17.48 10.01 12.58
CA TYR A 279 16.87 10.19 11.25
C TYR A 279 15.95 11.41 11.16
N LYS A 280 15.64 12.00 12.31
CA LYS A 280 14.73 13.12 12.43
C LYS A 280 15.11 14.26 11.49
N ASP A 281 14.12 14.71 10.72
CA ASP A 281 14.21 15.84 9.79
C ASP A 281 15.18 15.64 8.60
N THR A 282 15.71 14.43 8.39
CA THR A 282 16.56 14.10 7.24
C THR A 282 15.77 13.89 5.96
N ARG A 283 14.52 13.42 6.07
CA ARG A 283 13.67 13.02 4.95
C ARG A 283 12.26 13.57 5.14
N ILE A 284 11.77 14.30 4.15
CA ILE A 284 10.41 14.87 4.15
C ILE A 284 9.68 14.36 2.90
N TRP A 285 8.86 13.32 3.06
CA TRP A 285 8.09 12.76 1.94
C TRP A 285 6.74 13.45 1.70
N ASN A 286 6.28 14.26 2.67
CA ASN A 286 5.09 15.09 2.54
C ASN A 286 5.28 16.42 3.26
N ALA A 287 5.77 17.43 2.54
CA ALA A 287 6.03 18.74 3.12
C ALA A 287 4.77 19.46 3.65
N ASN A 288 3.56 19.03 3.27
CA ASN A 288 2.32 19.62 3.79
C ASN A 288 2.01 19.20 5.24
N MET A 289 2.62 18.12 5.74
CA MET A 289 2.33 17.55 7.07
C MET A 289 3.40 17.88 8.12
N VAL A 290 4.52 18.50 7.74
CA VAL A 290 5.63 18.77 8.66
C VAL A 290 5.50 20.17 9.29
N PRO A 291 5.47 20.29 10.64
CA PRO A 291 5.51 21.57 11.32
C PRO A 291 6.77 22.35 10.98
N MET A 292 6.64 23.67 10.75
CA MET A 292 7.70 24.55 10.24
C MET A 292 9.01 24.55 11.07
N HIS A 293 8.97 24.22 12.36
CA HIS A 293 10.16 24.17 13.23
C HIS A 293 11.03 22.92 13.03
N GLY A 294 10.51 21.89 12.36
CA GLY A 294 11.23 20.63 12.11
C GLY A 294 12.16 20.65 10.89
N ILE A 295 12.31 21.77 10.17
CA ILE A 295 13.17 21.74 8.96
C ILE A 295 14.54 22.33 9.28
N THR A 296 15.57 21.51 9.09
CA THR A 296 16.95 21.77 9.51
C THR A 296 17.93 21.64 8.34
N THR A 297 19.17 22.07 8.52
CA THR A 297 20.26 21.88 7.53
C THR A 297 20.68 20.42 7.35
N LYS A 298 20.14 19.50 8.17
CA LYS A 298 20.31 18.05 8.00
C LYS A 298 19.39 17.47 6.92
N LEU A 299 18.49 18.26 6.33
CA LEU A 299 17.58 17.76 5.31
C LEU A 299 18.37 17.21 4.12
N GLU A 300 18.16 15.93 3.84
CA GLU A 300 18.76 15.20 2.74
C GLU A 300 17.76 15.00 1.60
N ASP A 301 16.49 14.74 1.90
CA ASP A 301 15.53 14.37 0.87
C ASP A 301 14.18 15.06 1.08
N ILE A 302 13.60 15.62 0.01
CA ILE A 302 12.30 16.30 0.09
C ILE A 302 11.41 16.12 -1.13
N ILE A 303 10.13 15.90 -0.88
CA ILE A 303 9.03 16.02 -1.85
C ILE A 303 8.22 17.26 -1.52
N LEU A 304 8.09 18.13 -2.51
CA LEU A 304 7.34 19.36 -2.44
C LEU A 304 6.11 19.25 -3.38
N ASP A 305 4.92 19.42 -2.78
CA ASP A 305 3.61 19.30 -3.44
C ASP A 305 2.88 20.66 -3.58
N TYR A 306 1.78 20.68 -4.35
CA TYR A 306 0.95 21.80 -4.86
C TYR A 306 0.86 23.14 -4.08
N ASN A 307 1.15 23.19 -2.78
CA ASN A 307 1.30 24.41 -1.98
C ASN A 307 2.77 24.81 -1.78
N MET A 308 3.62 24.57 -2.78
CA MET A 308 5.05 24.76 -2.67
C MET A 308 5.44 26.21 -2.39
N LYS A 309 4.79 27.21 -3.00
CA LYS A 309 5.23 28.62 -2.95
C LYS A 309 5.43 29.15 -1.52
N ASP A 310 4.53 28.83 -0.60
CA ASP A 310 4.62 29.31 0.77
C ASP A 310 5.66 28.53 1.59
N ILE A 311 5.77 27.22 1.38
CA ILE A 311 6.79 26.37 2.04
C ILE A 311 8.20 26.80 1.58
N LEU A 312 8.34 26.94 0.27
CA LEU A 312 9.54 27.39 -0.43
C LEU A 312 10.00 28.77 0.05
N ARG A 313 9.10 29.76 0.12
CA ARG A 313 9.42 31.10 0.66
C ARG A 313 9.91 31.04 2.11
N LYS A 314 9.33 30.16 2.92
CA LYS A 314 9.71 30.00 4.32
C LYS A 314 11.12 29.41 4.47
N PHE A 315 11.58 28.57 3.53
CA PHE A 315 12.98 28.11 3.51
C PHE A 315 13.96 29.24 3.26
N ILE A 316 13.68 30.09 2.26
CA ILE A 316 14.51 31.26 1.97
C ILE A 316 14.57 32.18 3.20
N MET A 317 13.43 32.46 3.83
CA MET A 317 13.38 33.32 5.03
C MET A 317 14.21 32.79 6.20
N LYS A 318 14.46 31.48 6.27
CA LYS A 318 15.31 30.86 7.30
C LYS A 318 16.79 30.84 6.94
N GLY A 319 17.18 31.24 5.72
CA GLY A 319 18.57 31.19 5.27
C GLY A 319 19.15 29.77 5.25
N LEU A 320 18.31 28.74 5.04
CA LEU A 320 18.76 27.36 5.04
C LEU A 320 19.52 27.06 3.75
N HIS A 321 20.78 26.64 3.89
CA HIS A 321 21.58 26.09 2.79
C HIS A 321 21.43 24.56 2.77
N PHE A 322 21.00 24.00 1.64
CA PHE A 322 20.70 22.58 1.48
C PHE A 322 21.90 21.77 0.97
N CYS A 323 23.08 21.97 1.57
CA CYS A 323 24.32 21.31 1.17
C CYS A 323 24.30 19.78 1.38
N SER A 324 23.34 19.28 2.18
CA SER A 324 23.13 17.85 2.43
C SER A 324 22.09 17.22 1.50
N LEU A 325 21.39 18.02 0.68
CA LEU A 325 20.26 17.57 -0.11
C LEU A 325 20.71 16.63 -1.24
N ARG A 326 20.23 15.39 -1.18
CA ARG A 326 20.42 14.31 -2.13
C ARG A 326 19.23 14.21 -3.08
N PHE A 327 17.99 14.24 -2.60
CA PHE A 327 16.79 14.09 -3.44
C PHE A 327 15.84 15.27 -3.37
N LEU A 328 15.41 15.73 -4.55
CA LEU A 328 14.39 16.77 -4.69
C LEU A 328 13.33 16.36 -5.70
N THR A 329 12.08 16.27 -5.24
CA THR A 329 10.90 16.13 -6.09
C THR A 329 10.01 17.34 -5.94
N CYS A 330 9.62 17.95 -7.06
CA CYS A 330 8.75 19.11 -7.07
C CYS A 330 7.62 18.94 -8.08
N ASN A 331 6.40 19.02 -7.54
CA ASN A 331 5.14 18.90 -8.25
C ASN A 331 4.57 20.30 -8.53
N ILE A 332 4.88 20.83 -9.72
CA ILE A 332 4.63 22.21 -10.15
C ILE A 332 3.24 22.36 -10.78
N ASP A 333 2.49 23.35 -10.32
CA ASP A 333 1.28 23.83 -11.00
C ASP A 333 1.64 24.97 -11.96
N ALA A 334 1.06 24.96 -13.17
CA ALA A 334 1.28 25.98 -14.18
C ALA A 334 0.98 27.41 -13.72
N LYS A 335 0.01 27.59 -12.81
CA LYS A 335 -0.36 28.91 -12.27
C LYS A 335 0.71 29.51 -11.37
N GLN A 336 1.56 28.68 -10.76
CA GLN A 336 2.56 29.09 -9.77
C GLN A 336 4.01 28.92 -10.26
N SER A 337 4.20 28.44 -11.49
CA SER A 337 5.50 27.95 -11.97
C SER A 337 6.63 28.98 -11.88
N LYS A 338 6.35 30.26 -12.19
CA LYS A 338 7.38 31.32 -12.15
C LYS A 338 7.96 31.51 -10.74
N ASP A 339 7.11 31.71 -9.74
CA ASP A 339 7.55 31.87 -8.34
C ASP A 339 8.25 30.60 -7.84
N VAL A 340 7.70 29.43 -8.18
CA VAL A 340 8.27 28.14 -7.78
C VAL A 340 9.68 27.96 -8.35
N PHE A 341 9.91 28.32 -9.62
CA PHE A 341 11.24 28.25 -10.22
C PHE A 341 12.23 29.20 -9.55
N GLU A 342 11.86 30.46 -9.32
CA GLU A 342 12.75 31.42 -8.64
C GLU A 342 13.17 30.92 -7.24
N ILE A 343 12.26 30.28 -6.51
CA ILE A 343 12.60 29.76 -5.17
C ILE A 343 13.39 28.45 -5.26
N LEU A 344 13.01 27.54 -6.16
CA LEU A 344 13.77 26.33 -6.44
C LEU A 344 15.24 26.64 -6.72
N MET A 345 15.51 27.72 -7.48
CA MET A 345 16.86 28.20 -7.73
C MET A 345 17.61 28.51 -6.43
N LEU A 346 17.01 29.32 -5.55
CA LEU A 346 17.62 29.71 -4.27
C LEU A 346 17.86 28.50 -3.34
N LEU A 347 16.99 27.50 -3.37
CA LEU A 347 17.20 26.28 -2.59
C LEU A 347 18.38 25.45 -3.08
N VAL A 348 18.58 25.42 -4.40
CA VAL A 348 19.40 24.42 -5.06
C VAL A 348 20.77 24.97 -5.48
N GLU A 349 20.99 26.28 -5.34
CA GLU A 349 22.24 26.98 -5.63
C GLU A 349 23.47 26.37 -4.92
N ASN A 350 23.28 25.62 -3.82
CA ASN A 350 24.34 24.94 -3.06
C ASN A 350 24.13 23.42 -2.91
N ALA A 351 23.24 22.80 -3.68
CA ALA A 351 22.91 21.38 -3.57
C ALA A 351 23.91 20.49 -4.34
N ASN A 352 25.21 20.59 -4.01
CA ASN A 352 26.28 19.85 -4.69
C ASN A 352 26.18 18.32 -4.54
N LYS A 353 25.50 17.84 -3.50
CA LYS A 353 25.21 16.41 -3.26
C LYS A 353 23.93 15.92 -3.94
N LEU A 354 23.24 16.76 -4.72
CA LEU A 354 21.97 16.38 -5.33
C LEU A 354 22.18 15.27 -6.36
N LYS A 355 21.62 14.10 -6.06
CA LYS A 355 21.67 12.90 -6.90
C LYS A 355 20.42 12.71 -7.74
N PHE A 356 19.27 13.19 -7.26
CA PHE A 356 17.97 13.03 -7.90
C PHE A 356 17.22 14.35 -7.95
N LEU A 357 16.85 14.77 -9.16
CA LEU A 357 15.97 15.91 -9.39
C LEU A 357 14.79 15.50 -10.25
N LEU A 358 13.58 15.55 -9.69
CA LEU A 358 12.32 15.36 -10.40
C LEU A 358 11.51 16.65 -10.35
N LEU A 359 11.31 17.26 -11.51
CA LEU A 359 10.31 18.29 -11.70
C LEU A 359 9.16 17.69 -12.49
N ARG A 360 7.94 17.81 -11.99
CA ARG A 360 6.74 17.31 -12.64
C ARG A 360 5.68 18.40 -12.71
N ASN A 361 5.07 18.57 -13.87
CA ASN A 361 3.85 19.34 -14.01
C ASN A 361 2.65 18.49 -13.55
N ASN A 362 1.93 18.94 -12.52
CA ASN A 362 0.81 18.20 -11.92
C ASN A 362 -0.33 17.90 -12.89
N HIS A 363 -0.50 18.73 -13.91
CA HIS A 363 -1.60 18.57 -14.88
C HIS A 363 -1.20 17.76 -16.12
N TYR A 364 0.00 17.16 -16.14
CA TYR A 364 0.56 16.48 -17.31
C TYR A 364 -0.35 15.43 -17.95
N HIS A 365 -1.17 14.72 -17.16
CA HIS A 365 -2.07 13.69 -17.67
C HIS A 365 -3.40 14.22 -18.23
N HIS A 366 -3.70 15.51 -18.05
CA HIS A 366 -4.90 16.13 -18.60
C HIS A 366 -4.62 16.68 -20.00
N LEU A 367 -5.34 16.15 -21.00
CA LEU A 367 -5.25 16.49 -22.43
C LEU A 367 -5.42 17.99 -22.74
N TYR A 368 -5.96 18.78 -21.81
CA TYR A 368 -6.23 20.21 -21.92
C TYR A 368 -5.36 21.09 -20.99
N SER A 369 -4.33 20.52 -20.36
CA SER A 369 -3.50 21.26 -19.39
C SER A 369 -2.63 22.34 -20.04
N SER A 370 -2.47 23.45 -19.31
CA SER A 370 -1.56 24.52 -19.68
C SER A 370 -0.11 24.01 -19.67
N LYS A 371 0.56 24.21 -20.79
CA LYS A 371 2.00 23.94 -20.95
C LYS A 371 2.78 24.77 -19.94
N VAL A 372 3.55 24.12 -19.06
CA VAL A 372 4.48 24.84 -18.17
C VAL A 372 5.76 25.10 -18.93
N LYS A 373 6.04 26.37 -19.21
CA LYS A 373 7.31 26.76 -19.81
C LYS A 373 8.40 26.78 -18.74
N LEU A 374 9.51 26.11 -19.01
CA LEU A 374 10.70 26.22 -18.16
C LEU A 374 11.20 27.67 -18.09
N SER A 375 11.65 28.09 -16.91
CA SER A 375 12.15 29.44 -16.71
C SER A 375 13.43 29.67 -17.52
N SER A 376 13.73 30.93 -17.87
CA SER A 376 14.97 31.29 -18.57
C SER A 376 16.23 30.93 -17.78
N VAL A 377 16.13 30.90 -16.45
CA VAL A 377 17.25 30.59 -15.56
C VAL A 377 17.62 29.11 -15.62
N MET A 378 16.64 28.20 -15.70
CA MET A 378 16.92 26.78 -15.94
C MET A 378 17.48 26.51 -17.35
N CYS A 379 17.42 27.52 -18.23
CA CYS A 379 18.09 27.48 -19.53
C CYS A 379 19.51 28.09 -19.47
N ASN A 380 19.98 28.59 -18.31
CA ASN A 380 21.34 29.09 -18.12
C ASN A 380 22.33 27.93 -17.98
N GLU A 381 23.48 28.03 -18.65
CA GLU A 381 24.57 27.06 -18.56
C GLU A 381 25.15 26.99 -17.13
N GLU A 382 25.25 28.13 -16.43
CA GLU A 382 25.84 28.18 -15.08
C GLU A 382 25.02 27.42 -14.04
N PHE A 383 23.69 27.41 -14.18
CA PHE A 383 22.80 26.76 -13.23
C PHE A 383 23.08 25.26 -13.11
N TRP A 384 23.37 24.58 -14.21
CA TRP A 384 23.57 23.14 -14.19
C TRP A 384 24.98 22.70 -13.79
N ASN A 385 25.94 23.63 -13.73
CA ASN A 385 27.32 23.33 -13.35
C ASN A 385 27.46 22.90 -11.88
N VAL A 386 26.51 23.24 -11.01
CA VAL A 386 26.59 22.93 -9.57
C VAL A 386 26.22 21.48 -9.24
N PHE A 387 25.64 20.73 -10.20
CA PHE A 387 25.09 19.38 -9.98
C PHE A 387 26.06 18.25 -10.27
N GLU A 388 27.24 18.24 -9.64
CA GLU A 388 28.29 17.28 -9.93
C GLU A 388 27.90 15.80 -9.70
N GLU A 389 27.02 15.55 -8.72
CA GLU A 389 26.59 14.19 -8.33
C GLU A 389 25.27 13.73 -8.94
N LEU A 390 24.67 14.52 -9.84
CA LEU A 390 23.34 14.24 -10.37
C LEU A 390 23.31 12.96 -11.22
N THR A 391 22.71 11.92 -10.65
CA THR A 391 22.54 10.60 -11.29
C THR A 391 21.25 10.49 -12.07
N ILE A 392 20.19 11.19 -11.63
CA ILE A 392 18.86 11.12 -12.22
C ILE A 392 18.27 12.51 -12.37
N LEU A 393 17.90 12.82 -13.60
CA LEU A 393 17.14 14.01 -13.94
C LEU A 393 15.81 13.58 -14.58
N SER A 394 14.72 14.13 -14.04
CA SER A 394 13.39 13.93 -14.61
C SER A 394 12.65 15.25 -14.73
N LEU A 395 12.29 15.60 -15.96
CA LEU A 395 11.50 16.78 -16.31
C LEU A 395 10.24 16.28 -17.02
N ILE A 396 9.10 16.32 -16.33
CA ILE A 396 7.84 15.74 -16.82
C ILE A 396 6.80 16.84 -17.06
N GLY A 397 6.28 16.91 -18.28
CA GLY A 397 5.16 17.80 -18.63
C GLY A 397 5.54 19.27 -18.80
N PHE A 398 6.80 19.55 -19.11
CA PHE A 398 7.30 20.89 -19.40
C PHE A 398 7.45 21.12 -20.89
N THR A 399 7.32 22.38 -21.30
CA THR A 399 7.69 22.86 -22.63
C THR A 399 8.95 23.69 -22.58
N PHE A 400 9.77 23.53 -23.61
CA PHE A 400 10.97 24.32 -23.84
C PHE A 400 10.65 25.32 -24.94
N GLY A 401 10.78 26.62 -24.65
CA GLY A 401 10.68 27.66 -25.68
C GLY A 401 12.05 28.14 -26.19
N LYS A 402 13.13 27.47 -25.77
CA LYS A 402 14.54 27.76 -26.06
C LYS A 402 15.37 26.47 -25.97
N ILE A 403 16.65 26.56 -26.33
CA ILE A 403 17.62 25.46 -26.22
C ILE A 403 17.91 25.07 -24.78
N LEU A 404 17.88 23.77 -24.49
CA LEU A 404 18.34 23.20 -23.24
C LEU A 404 19.87 23.39 -23.13
N PRO A 405 20.39 23.91 -22.01
CA PRO A 405 21.81 24.18 -21.85
C PRO A 405 22.63 22.90 -21.98
N ARG A 406 23.81 23.00 -22.58
CA ARG A 406 24.70 21.86 -22.78
C ARG A 406 25.20 21.32 -21.44
N THR A 407 25.38 22.19 -20.44
CA THR A 407 25.75 21.84 -19.08
C THR A 407 24.71 21.02 -18.34
N LEU A 408 23.45 21.00 -18.80
CA LEU A 408 22.47 20.03 -18.30
C LEU A 408 22.98 18.58 -18.43
N PHE A 409 23.80 18.35 -19.44
CA PHE A 409 24.28 17.04 -19.85
C PHE A 409 25.78 16.88 -19.63
N THR A 410 26.48 17.84 -19.01
CA THR A 410 27.92 17.73 -18.73
C THR A 410 28.22 16.86 -17.51
N THR A 411 27.21 16.56 -16.69
CA THR A 411 27.38 15.70 -15.52
C THR A 411 27.71 14.28 -15.97
N SER A 412 28.98 13.90 -15.81
CA SER A 412 29.44 12.55 -16.14
C SER A 412 28.74 11.46 -15.34
N THR A 413 28.06 11.83 -14.24
CA THR A 413 27.35 10.96 -13.31
C THR A 413 25.94 10.60 -13.76
N LEU A 414 25.35 11.28 -14.76
CA LEU A 414 23.96 11.05 -15.14
C LEU A 414 23.76 9.66 -15.75
N MET A 415 22.93 8.86 -15.08
CA MET A 415 22.58 7.48 -15.48
C MET A 415 21.17 7.37 -16.02
N ARG A 416 20.26 8.25 -15.57
CA ARG A 416 18.87 8.30 -16.03
C ARG A 416 18.42 9.70 -16.41
N LEU A 417 17.79 9.79 -17.57
CA LEU A 417 17.21 11.01 -18.10
C LEU A 417 15.77 10.77 -18.54
N ASP A 418 14.83 11.38 -17.82
CA ASP A 418 13.41 11.33 -18.12
C ASP A 418 12.96 12.70 -18.63
N LEU A 419 12.50 12.73 -19.87
CA LEU A 419 12.11 13.91 -20.62
C LEU A 419 10.72 13.63 -21.20
N ASP A 420 9.73 13.56 -20.30
CA ASP A 420 8.36 13.18 -20.63
C ASP A 420 7.49 14.39 -20.96
N GLY A 421 6.58 14.23 -21.91
CA GLY A 421 5.58 15.23 -22.26
C GLY A 421 6.01 16.19 -23.35
N PHE A 422 5.52 17.43 -23.34
CA PHE A 422 5.55 18.36 -24.49
C PHE A 422 6.94 18.90 -24.87
N ILE A 423 7.90 18.03 -25.20
CA ILE A 423 9.25 18.44 -25.57
C ILE A 423 9.36 18.54 -27.08
N GLU A 424 9.61 19.75 -27.56
CA GLU A 424 10.11 19.98 -28.92
C GLU A 424 11.58 19.52 -28.97
N LEU A 425 11.77 18.20 -29.10
CA LEU A 425 13.05 17.47 -28.96
C LEU A 425 14.11 17.78 -30.05
N ASN A 426 13.79 18.65 -31.02
CA ASN A 426 14.72 19.10 -32.07
C ASN A 426 15.98 19.76 -31.50
N ILE A 427 16.01 20.04 -30.19
CA ILE A 427 16.97 20.91 -29.54
C ILE A 427 17.94 20.18 -28.57
N VAL A 428 17.69 18.89 -28.27
CA VAL A 428 18.41 18.12 -27.23
C VAL A 428 19.70 17.45 -27.74
N GLN A 429 19.91 17.43 -29.05
CA GLN A 429 20.83 16.52 -29.71
C GLN A 429 22.32 16.75 -29.38
N ILE A 430 22.77 18.00 -29.17
CA ILE A 430 24.19 18.32 -28.91
C ILE A 430 24.64 17.82 -27.52
N GLY A 431 23.73 17.69 -26.56
CA GLY A 431 24.03 17.30 -25.19
C GLY A 431 24.38 15.81 -25.01
N PHE A 432 23.90 14.93 -25.90
CA PHE A 432 24.08 13.49 -25.78
C PHE A 432 25.54 13.03 -25.85
N LYS A 433 26.43 13.82 -26.47
CA LYS A 433 27.87 13.53 -26.51
C LYS A 433 28.49 13.34 -25.12
N ASN A 434 27.96 14.02 -24.10
CA ASN A 434 28.53 14.03 -22.76
C ASN A 434 27.90 12.96 -21.83
N LEU A 435 26.76 12.37 -22.23
CA LEU A 435 25.99 11.39 -21.46
C LEU A 435 26.52 9.96 -21.56
N LYS A 436 27.81 9.76 -21.23
CA LYS A 436 28.51 8.47 -21.41
C LYS A 436 28.01 7.36 -20.47
N ASN A 437 27.52 7.72 -19.29
CA ASN A 437 27.03 6.78 -18.27
C ASN A 437 25.52 6.58 -18.30
N LEU A 438 24.82 7.19 -19.26
CA LEU A 438 23.38 7.09 -19.39
C LEU A 438 22.98 5.66 -19.77
N THR A 439 22.23 5.01 -18.88
CA THR A 439 21.73 3.64 -19.05
C THR A 439 20.23 3.62 -19.29
N ASN A 440 19.50 4.65 -18.83
CA ASN A 440 18.06 4.74 -18.95
C ASN A 440 17.65 6.10 -19.54
N MET A 441 16.87 6.08 -20.61
CA MET A 441 16.27 7.27 -21.19
C MET A 441 14.78 7.06 -21.41
N ARG A 442 13.98 8.04 -21.01
CA ARG A 442 12.53 8.01 -21.14
C ARG A 442 12.02 9.30 -21.78
N LEU A 443 11.19 9.14 -22.79
CA LEU A 443 10.64 10.18 -23.66
C LEU A 443 9.14 9.98 -23.86
N LEU A 444 8.37 9.76 -22.79
CA LEU A 444 6.95 9.42 -22.91
C LEU A 444 6.11 10.55 -23.51
N ASN A 445 5.12 10.19 -24.33
CA ASN A 445 4.12 11.10 -24.91
C ASN A 445 4.70 12.34 -25.61
N ASN A 446 5.90 12.24 -26.18
CA ASN A 446 6.50 13.32 -26.95
C ASN A 446 5.88 13.39 -28.35
N LYS A 447 4.74 14.08 -28.47
CA LYS A 447 4.02 14.23 -29.76
C LYS A 447 4.77 15.08 -30.79
N THR A 448 5.78 15.83 -30.40
CA THR A 448 6.60 16.67 -31.30
C THR A 448 7.93 16.02 -31.65
N LEU A 449 8.18 14.80 -31.17
CA LEU A 449 9.43 14.07 -31.43
C LEU A 449 9.55 13.73 -32.91
N ASN A 450 10.48 14.41 -33.59
CA ASN A 450 10.97 14.03 -34.90
C ASN A 450 12.43 13.61 -34.75
N ILE A 451 12.72 12.31 -34.88
CA ILE A 451 14.03 11.76 -34.55
C ILE A 451 14.94 11.87 -35.77
N ILE A 452 15.77 12.91 -35.79
CA ILE A 452 16.77 13.13 -36.85
C ILE A 452 18.11 13.47 -36.19
N SER A 453 18.93 12.49 -35.81
CA SER A 453 20.30 12.81 -35.39
C SER A 453 21.28 11.65 -35.36
N LYS A 454 22.53 11.91 -35.75
CA LYS A 454 23.68 11.02 -35.54
C LYS A 454 24.12 10.94 -34.07
N GLU A 455 23.57 11.79 -33.20
CA GLU A 455 24.02 11.90 -31.80
C GLU A 455 23.57 10.73 -30.91
N TRP A 456 22.56 9.95 -31.30
CA TRP A 456 22.19 8.70 -30.62
C TRP A 456 23.35 7.71 -30.53
N THR A 457 24.28 7.75 -31.49
CA THR A 457 25.49 6.92 -31.51
C THR A 457 26.44 7.17 -30.35
N LYS A 458 26.25 8.27 -29.61
CA LYS A 458 27.07 8.62 -28.44
C LYS A 458 26.60 7.93 -27.15
N LEU A 459 25.34 7.50 -27.09
CA LEU A 459 24.72 6.87 -25.91
C LEU A 459 25.03 5.37 -25.83
N LYS A 460 26.32 5.00 -25.90
CA LYS A 460 26.76 3.60 -26.01
C LYS A 460 26.39 2.71 -24.82
N SER A 461 26.18 3.31 -23.65
CA SER A 461 25.83 2.61 -22.41
C SER A 461 24.33 2.44 -22.21
N LEU A 462 23.50 2.95 -23.14
CA LEU A 462 22.05 2.96 -22.99
C LEU A 462 21.50 1.52 -23.05
N LYS A 463 20.83 1.11 -21.96
CA LYS A 463 20.21 -0.22 -21.79
C LYS A 463 18.70 -0.18 -21.98
N ILE A 464 18.06 0.92 -21.60
CA ILE A 464 16.60 1.08 -21.66
C ILE A 464 16.26 2.40 -22.36
N LEU A 465 15.51 2.30 -23.45
CA LEU A 465 14.93 3.44 -24.15
C LEU A 465 13.40 3.27 -24.20
N ASP A 466 12.68 4.20 -23.60
CA ASP A 466 11.23 4.22 -23.63
C ASP A 466 10.72 5.49 -24.31
N MET A 467 10.05 5.31 -25.45
CA MET A 467 9.45 6.37 -26.27
C MET A 467 7.95 6.14 -26.43
N SER A 468 7.32 5.43 -25.50
CA SER A 468 5.89 5.10 -25.62
C SER A 468 4.99 6.34 -25.64
N GLY A 469 3.91 6.26 -26.41
CA GLY A 469 2.94 7.34 -26.63
C GLY A 469 3.41 8.48 -27.55
N CYS A 470 4.56 8.34 -28.23
CA CYS A 470 5.02 9.32 -29.22
C CYS A 470 4.22 9.19 -30.53
N SER A 471 2.96 9.63 -30.50
CA SER A 471 1.97 9.35 -31.57
C SER A 471 2.33 9.89 -32.96
N ASN A 472 3.14 10.95 -33.05
CA ASN A 472 3.56 11.53 -34.34
C ASN A 472 4.92 10.99 -34.83
N LEU A 473 5.53 10.07 -34.08
CA LEU A 473 6.77 9.43 -34.49
C LEU A 473 6.49 8.51 -35.67
N THR A 474 6.86 8.94 -36.88
CA THR A 474 6.54 8.19 -38.11
C THR A 474 7.61 7.19 -38.54
N SER A 475 8.87 7.44 -38.14
CA SER A 475 10.03 6.60 -38.43
C SER A 475 11.10 6.77 -37.35
N LEU A 476 12.02 5.80 -37.29
CA LEU A 476 13.18 5.80 -36.41
C LEU A 476 14.45 5.87 -37.28
N PRO A 477 15.51 6.58 -36.87
CA PRO A 477 16.77 6.62 -37.63
C PRO A 477 17.55 5.31 -37.48
N ASN A 478 18.29 4.93 -38.53
CA ASN A 478 19.13 3.74 -38.55
C ASN A 478 20.23 3.83 -37.47
N GLU A 479 20.66 5.04 -37.08
CA GLU A 479 21.64 5.24 -36.01
C GLU A 479 21.21 4.73 -34.63
N LEU A 480 19.91 4.56 -34.35
CA LEU A 480 19.45 3.93 -33.10
C LEU A 480 19.92 2.48 -33.00
N ALA A 481 20.15 1.80 -34.12
CA ALA A 481 20.73 0.46 -34.14
C ALA A 481 22.18 0.40 -33.60
N LYS A 482 22.85 1.55 -33.46
CA LYS A 482 24.22 1.62 -32.89
C LYS A 482 24.22 1.61 -31.36
N LEU A 483 23.05 1.59 -30.72
CA LEU A 483 22.89 1.42 -29.28
C LEU A 483 23.14 -0.06 -28.90
N SER A 484 24.39 -0.51 -29.04
CA SER A 484 24.76 -1.92 -28.90
C SER A 484 24.48 -2.51 -27.50
N SER A 485 24.32 -1.67 -26.47
CA SER A 485 24.00 -2.12 -25.10
C SER A 485 22.49 -2.17 -24.80
N LEU A 486 21.64 -1.87 -25.78
CA LEU A 486 20.21 -1.73 -25.57
C LEU A 486 19.54 -3.09 -25.30
N ILE A 487 18.87 -3.19 -24.15
CA ILE A 487 18.20 -4.40 -23.66
C ILE A 487 16.68 -4.28 -23.84
N ARG A 488 16.11 -3.08 -23.66
CA ARG A 488 14.67 -2.83 -23.78
C ARG A 488 14.41 -1.60 -24.62
N LEU A 489 13.57 -1.77 -25.64
CA LEU A 489 13.02 -0.70 -26.46
C LEU A 489 11.49 -0.72 -26.34
N ASN A 490 10.91 0.36 -25.82
CA ASN A 490 9.46 0.52 -25.69
C ASN A 490 8.97 1.61 -26.65
N LEU A 491 8.12 1.20 -27.60
CA LEU A 491 7.48 2.02 -28.63
C LEU A 491 5.95 1.92 -28.55
N ASN A 492 5.41 1.38 -27.45
CA ASN A 492 3.98 1.21 -27.24
C ASN A 492 3.22 2.52 -27.51
N GLY A 493 2.16 2.50 -28.31
CA GLY A 493 1.31 3.65 -28.58
C GLY A 493 1.95 4.69 -29.50
N CYS A 494 3.08 4.38 -30.15
CA CYS A 494 3.61 5.14 -31.27
C CYS A 494 2.75 4.90 -32.52
N SER A 495 1.51 5.40 -32.50
CA SER A 495 0.48 5.09 -33.49
C SER A 495 0.80 5.57 -34.91
N GLY A 496 1.66 6.57 -35.07
CA GLY A 496 2.15 7.06 -36.37
C GLY A 496 3.31 6.26 -36.98
N LEU A 497 3.93 5.34 -36.21
CA LEU A 497 5.12 4.61 -36.63
C LEU A 497 4.78 3.66 -37.78
N LYS A 498 5.42 3.85 -38.94
CA LYS A 498 5.09 3.09 -40.16
C LYS A 498 5.94 1.83 -40.33
N ASN A 499 7.24 1.96 -40.08
CA ASN A 499 8.23 0.89 -40.28
C ASN A 499 9.34 0.99 -39.23
N LEU A 500 10.01 -0.13 -38.99
CA LEU A 500 11.28 -0.17 -38.24
C LEU A 500 12.48 -0.23 -39.21
N PRO A 501 13.64 0.32 -38.87
CA PRO A 501 14.86 0.17 -39.66
C PRO A 501 15.35 -1.28 -39.70
N ASN A 502 15.82 -1.75 -40.85
CA ASN A 502 16.42 -3.08 -40.99
C ASN A 502 17.64 -3.24 -40.07
N GLU A 503 18.38 -2.16 -39.82
CA GLU A 503 19.55 -2.14 -38.95
C GLU A 503 19.21 -2.48 -37.50
N PHE A 504 17.95 -2.43 -37.06
CA PHE A 504 17.58 -2.84 -35.70
C PHE A 504 17.96 -4.29 -35.42
N ALA A 505 18.13 -5.12 -36.45
CA ALA A 505 18.76 -6.44 -36.39
C ALA A 505 20.14 -6.45 -35.69
N ASN A 506 20.86 -5.33 -35.69
CA ASN A 506 22.18 -5.18 -35.06
C ASN A 506 22.12 -4.97 -33.53
N LEU A 507 20.93 -4.84 -32.94
CA LEU A 507 20.75 -4.69 -31.49
C LEU A 507 20.89 -6.05 -30.80
N SER A 508 22.10 -6.61 -30.81
CA SER A 508 22.38 -7.99 -30.39
C SER A 508 22.04 -8.33 -28.93
N TYR A 509 21.89 -7.33 -28.06
CA TYR A 509 21.50 -7.50 -26.65
C TYR A 509 20.02 -7.18 -26.37
N LEU A 510 19.23 -6.85 -27.40
CA LEU A 510 17.83 -6.49 -27.22
C LEU A 510 17.02 -7.71 -26.79
N ARG A 511 16.46 -7.66 -25.57
CA ARG A 511 15.65 -8.72 -24.98
C ARG A 511 14.15 -8.44 -25.07
N LYS A 512 13.75 -7.17 -25.04
CA LYS A 512 12.33 -6.77 -25.08
C LYS A 512 12.09 -5.64 -26.07
N LEU A 513 11.20 -5.90 -27.03
CA LEU A 513 10.68 -4.92 -27.98
C LEU A 513 9.16 -4.83 -27.84
N ASP A 514 8.67 -3.69 -27.35
CA ASP A 514 7.23 -3.43 -27.16
C ASP A 514 6.73 -2.47 -28.24
N LEU A 515 5.88 -2.97 -29.13
CA LEU A 515 5.27 -2.26 -30.26
C LEU A 515 3.75 -2.22 -30.14
N ARG A 516 3.19 -2.46 -28.96
CA ARG A 516 1.75 -2.48 -28.77
C ARG A 516 1.10 -1.19 -29.24
N TYR A 517 -0.11 -1.28 -29.79
CA TYR A 517 -0.89 -0.12 -30.25
C TYR A 517 -0.15 0.78 -31.28
N CYS A 518 0.83 0.25 -32.02
CA CYS A 518 1.42 0.91 -33.20
C CYS A 518 0.54 0.73 -34.43
N SER A 519 -0.62 1.40 -34.48
CA SER A 519 -1.66 1.18 -35.50
C SER A 519 -1.26 1.47 -36.96
N SER A 520 -0.22 2.26 -37.20
CA SER A 520 0.27 2.55 -38.56
C SER A 520 1.39 1.62 -39.03
N LEU A 521 1.89 0.71 -38.18
CA LEU A 521 3.01 -0.17 -38.49
C LEU A 521 2.55 -1.19 -39.54
N THR A 522 3.09 -1.12 -40.76
CA THR A 522 2.63 -1.94 -41.89
C THR A 522 3.42 -3.24 -42.07
N SER A 523 4.66 -3.27 -41.58
CA SER A 523 5.54 -4.43 -41.72
C SER A 523 6.66 -4.38 -40.71
N LEU A 524 7.20 -5.55 -40.37
CA LEU A 524 8.46 -5.69 -39.65
C LEU A 524 9.57 -6.07 -40.63
N PRO A 525 10.80 -5.54 -40.47
CA PRO A 525 11.92 -5.96 -41.31
C PRO A 525 12.26 -7.44 -41.06
N ASN A 526 12.48 -8.19 -42.15
CA ASN A 526 12.83 -9.61 -42.09
C ASN A 526 14.09 -9.84 -41.25
N GLU A 527 14.99 -8.87 -41.23
CA GLU A 527 16.24 -8.87 -40.48
C GLU A 527 16.02 -8.89 -38.96
N LEU A 528 14.84 -8.55 -38.43
CA LEU A 528 14.56 -8.72 -36.99
C LEU A 528 14.68 -10.17 -36.53
N THR A 529 14.60 -11.15 -37.44
CA THR A 529 14.90 -12.56 -37.14
C THR A 529 16.33 -12.78 -36.64
N ASN A 530 17.26 -11.84 -36.91
CA ASN A 530 18.64 -11.89 -36.44
C ASN A 530 18.81 -11.43 -34.98
N LEU A 531 17.75 -10.98 -34.30
CA LEU A 531 17.80 -10.60 -32.89
C LEU A 531 17.89 -11.83 -31.96
N SER A 532 19.09 -12.41 -31.85
CA SER A 532 19.32 -13.67 -31.13
C SER A 532 19.01 -13.63 -29.63
N SER A 533 19.00 -12.45 -29.01
CA SER A 533 18.75 -12.27 -27.57
C SER A 533 17.30 -11.90 -27.24
N LEU A 534 16.42 -11.80 -28.25
CA LEU A 534 15.05 -11.32 -28.05
C LEU A 534 14.20 -12.36 -27.30
N GLU A 535 13.68 -11.98 -26.15
CA GLU A 535 12.83 -12.82 -25.31
C GLU A 535 11.34 -12.45 -25.41
N SER A 536 11.05 -11.21 -25.79
CA SER A 536 9.69 -10.68 -25.85
C SER A 536 9.55 -9.68 -26.99
N LEU A 537 8.64 -9.98 -27.91
CA LEU A 537 8.13 -9.08 -28.94
C LEU A 537 6.62 -8.96 -28.75
N ASP A 538 6.12 -7.76 -28.44
CA ASP A 538 4.69 -7.53 -28.24
C ASP A 538 4.15 -6.59 -29.32
N LEU A 539 3.22 -7.11 -30.14
CA LEU A 539 2.57 -6.42 -31.25
C LEU A 539 1.06 -6.24 -30.99
N SER A 540 0.60 -6.46 -29.76
CA SER A 540 -0.82 -6.42 -29.42
C SER A 540 -1.43 -5.05 -29.75
N GLY A 541 -2.55 -5.03 -30.48
CA GLY A 541 -3.21 -3.79 -30.88
C GLY A 541 -2.58 -3.08 -32.09
N CYS A 542 -1.62 -3.70 -32.79
CA CYS A 542 -1.30 -3.32 -34.17
C CYS A 542 -2.43 -3.76 -35.11
N SER A 543 -2.86 -2.88 -36.01
CA SER A 543 -4.08 -3.06 -36.82
C SER A 543 -3.85 -3.26 -38.32
N ARG A 544 -2.61 -3.14 -38.77
CA ARG A 544 -2.18 -3.33 -40.16
C ARG A 544 -1.14 -4.44 -40.17
#